data_AF-A0A941F7Q3-F1
#
_entry.id   AF-A0A941F7Q3-F1
#
_cell.length_a   1.000
_cell.length_b   1.000
_cell.length_c   1.000
_cell.angle_alpha   90.00
_cell.angle_beta   90.00
_cell.angle_gamma   90.00
#
_symmetry.space_group_name_H-M   'P 1'
#
loop_
_entity.id
_entity.type
_entity.pdbx_description
1 polymer ?
#
loop_
_entity_poly.entity_id
_entity_poly.type
_entity_poly.pdbx_seq_one_letter_code
_entity_poly.pdbx_strand_id
1 'polypeptide(L)'
;MKGRREGVLAGGALLGAALLLTGCAKPDRSEIVTWTDQHGRACTGVAVVDSEDGDREVTGIDCDYPPEGRQPGRSTSAPLPD
;
A
#
# COMPACT_ATOMS: atom_id res chain seq x y z
N MET A 1 8.13 -30.82 55.70
CA MET A 1 8.52 -30.69 54.28
C MET A 1 7.29 -30.84 53.39
N LYS A 2 6.74 -29.74 52.83
CA LYS A 2 6.18 -29.67 51.46
C LYS A 2 5.63 -28.27 51.21
N GLY A 3 6.34 -27.52 50.39
CA GLY A 3 6.06 -26.12 50.11
C GLY A 3 4.90 -25.94 49.15
N ARG A 4 4.05 -24.95 49.45
CA ARG A 4 3.13 -24.31 48.51
C ARG A 4 3.96 -23.64 47.41
N ARG A 5 3.81 -24.10 46.17
CA ARG A 5 4.31 -23.43 44.96
C ARG A 5 3.27 -23.58 43.87
N GLU A 6 2.15 -22.89 44.03
CA GLU A 6 1.16 -22.69 42.97
C GLU A 6 0.83 -21.20 42.99
N GLY A 7 1.32 -20.46 42.00
CA GLY A 7 1.07 -19.02 41.97
C GLY A 7 1.98 -18.16 41.10
N VAL A 8 2.69 -18.71 40.11
CA VAL A 8 3.48 -17.89 39.17
C VAL A 8 3.41 -18.47 37.75
N LEU A 9 2.21 -18.58 37.17
CA LEU A 9 2.07 -18.91 35.73
C LEU A 9 0.95 -18.13 35.01
N ALA A 10 0.20 -17.26 35.69
CA ALA A 10 -0.92 -16.54 35.08
C ALA A 10 -0.56 -15.15 34.49
N GLY A 11 0.62 -14.59 34.80
CA GLY A 11 0.99 -13.23 34.39
C GLY A 11 1.62 -13.12 32.98
N GLY A 12 2.19 -14.20 32.44
CA GLY A 12 2.95 -14.15 31.18
C GLY A 12 2.08 -14.21 29.91
N ALA A 13 0.93 -14.86 29.97
CA ALA A 13 0.08 -15.09 28.80
C ALA A 13 -0.55 -13.81 28.25
N LEU A 14 -0.89 -12.85 29.11
CA LEU A 14 -1.52 -11.59 28.69
C LEU A 14 -0.53 -10.62 28.02
N LEU A 15 0.75 -10.62 28.42
CA LEU A 15 1.79 -9.81 27.79
C LEU A 15 2.25 -10.40 26.44
N GLY A 16 2.30 -11.72 26.32
CA GLY A 16 2.61 -12.39 25.04
C GLY A 16 1.49 -12.22 24.00
N ALA A 17 0.22 -12.24 24.43
CA ALA A 17 -0.93 -12.04 23.55
C ALA A 17 -1.03 -10.60 23.00
N ALA A 18 -0.60 -9.59 23.75
CA ALA A 18 -0.64 -8.20 23.31
C ALA A 18 0.37 -7.88 22.18
N LEU A 19 1.51 -8.57 22.14
CA LEU A 19 2.54 -8.40 21.10
C LEU A 19 2.20 -9.12 19.78
N LEU A 20 1.29 -10.09 19.81
CA LEU A 20 0.82 -10.78 18.59
C LEU A 20 -0.25 -9.97 17.82
N LEU A 21 -0.80 -8.92 18.42
CA LEU A 21 -1.82 -8.06 17.78
C LEU A 21 -1.20 -6.96 16.91
N THR A 22 0.09 -6.69 17.02
CA THR A 22 0.82 -5.83 16.07
C THR A 22 1.32 -6.69 14.91
N GLY A 23 0.40 -7.13 14.06
CA GLY A 23 0.77 -7.83 12.82
C GLY A 23 1.69 -6.93 12.01
N CYS A 24 2.88 -7.45 11.64
CA CYS A 24 3.84 -6.77 10.77
C CYS A 24 3.37 -6.74 9.30
N ALA A 25 2.08 -6.49 9.06
CA ALA A 25 1.59 -6.27 7.71
C ALA A 25 2.21 -4.96 7.19
N LYS A 26 2.86 -5.06 6.04
CA LYS A 26 3.31 -3.86 5.34
C LYS A 26 2.04 -3.11 4.92
N PRO A 27 1.99 -1.77 5.02
CA PRO A 27 0.85 -1.04 4.50
C PRO A 27 0.90 -1.02 2.98
N ASP A 28 -0.28 -1.05 2.36
CA ASP A 28 -0.44 -0.73 0.94
C ASP A 28 0.03 0.69 0.68
N ARG A 29 0.41 0.94 -0.57
CA ARG A 29 0.88 2.26 -0.98
C ARG A 29 0.12 2.77 -2.18
N SER A 30 -0.02 4.09 -2.24
CA SER A 30 -0.63 4.77 -3.37
C SER A 30 0.43 5.49 -4.20
N GLU A 31 0.30 5.38 -5.52
CA GLU A 31 1.19 5.99 -6.49
C GLU A 31 0.37 6.84 -7.49
N ILE A 32 0.84 8.05 -7.81
CA ILE A 32 0.39 8.81 -8.97
C ILE A 32 1.05 8.23 -10.19
N VAL A 33 0.24 7.85 -11.17
CA VAL A 33 0.72 7.16 -12.37
C VAL A 33 0.28 7.88 -13.61
N THR A 34 1.18 7.94 -14.58
CA THR A 34 0.91 8.53 -15.89
C THR A 34 1.19 7.51 -16.98
N TRP A 35 0.36 7.50 -18.02
CA TRP A 35 0.57 6.65 -19.20
C TRP A 35 -0.08 7.28 -20.43
N THR A 36 0.27 6.78 -21.61
CA THR A 36 -0.45 7.09 -22.85
C THR A 36 -1.39 5.95 -23.17
N ASP A 37 -2.67 6.25 -23.40
CA ASP A 37 -3.64 5.23 -23.79
C ASP A 37 -3.60 4.93 -25.30
N GLN A 38 -4.39 3.94 -25.71
CA GLN A 38 -4.45 3.50 -27.12
C GLN A 38 -5.11 4.53 -28.05
N HIS A 39 -5.75 5.56 -27.51
CA HIS A 39 -6.32 6.66 -28.28
C HIS A 39 -5.31 7.81 -28.42
N GLY A 40 -4.13 7.73 -27.80
CA GLY A 40 -3.10 8.77 -27.83
C GLY A 40 -3.27 9.87 -26.78
N ARG A 41 -4.14 9.66 -25.78
CA ARG A 41 -4.33 10.61 -24.67
C ARG A 41 -3.25 10.40 -23.61
N ALA A 42 -2.83 11.49 -22.97
CA ALA A 42 -2.03 11.44 -21.76
C ALA A 42 -2.98 11.28 -20.56
N CYS A 43 -2.86 10.15 -19.86
CA CYS A 43 -3.70 9.81 -18.73
C CYS A 43 -2.92 9.92 -17.42
N THR A 44 -3.60 10.34 -16.36
CA THR A 44 -3.15 10.30 -14.97
C THR A 44 -4.16 9.52 -14.14
N GLY A 45 -3.69 8.76 -13.15
CA GLY A 45 -4.56 8.07 -12.21
C GLY A 45 -3.85 7.79 -10.89
N VAL A 46 -4.59 7.25 -9.94
CA VAL A 46 -4.06 6.78 -8.66
C VAL A 46 -4.02 5.27 -8.68
N ALA A 47 -2.84 4.70 -8.51
CA ALA A 47 -2.67 3.28 -8.34
C ALA A 47 -2.57 2.93 -6.86
N VAL A 48 -3.41 2.01 -6.39
CA VAL A 48 -3.22 1.34 -5.11
C VAL A 48 -2.44 0.07 -5.38
N VAL A 49 -1.29 -0.07 -4.71
CA VAL A 49 -0.44 -1.25 -4.81
C VAL A 49 -0.52 -2.03 -3.52
N ASP A 50 -1.09 -3.23 -3.63
CA ASP A 50 -1.14 -4.20 -2.56
C ASP A 50 0.29 -4.59 -2.14
N SER A 51 0.51 -4.59 -0.85
CA SER A 51 1.83 -4.80 -0.26
C SER A 51 2.19 -6.28 -0.05
N GLU A 52 1.21 -7.18 -0.12
CA GLU A 52 1.36 -8.63 0.03
C GLU A 52 1.70 -9.31 -1.31
N ASP A 53 0.99 -8.98 -2.39
CA ASP A 53 1.17 -9.62 -3.71
C ASP A 53 1.68 -8.67 -4.82
N GLY A 54 1.63 -7.36 -4.60
CA GLY A 54 2.05 -6.36 -5.58
C GLY A 54 1.02 -6.07 -6.66
N ASP A 55 -0.21 -6.58 -6.52
CA ASP A 55 -1.31 -6.29 -7.41
C ASP A 55 -1.62 -4.80 -7.40
N ARG A 56 -2.00 -4.30 -8.57
CA ARG A 56 -2.11 -2.88 -8.82
C ARG A 56 -3.45 -2.55 -9.45
N GLU A 57 -4.26 -1.83 -8.69
CA GLU A 57 -5.54 -1.30 -9.14
C GLU A 57 -5.41 0.19 -9.42
N VAL A 58 -5.83 0.64 -10.61
CA VAL A 58 -5.78 2.05 -11.01
C VAL A 58 -7.19 2.63 -11.01
N THR A 59 -7.38 3.71 -10.25
CA THR A 59 -8.66 4.41 -10.08
C THR A 59 -8.49 5.92 -10.33
N GLY A 60 -9.61 6.65 -10.43
CA GLY A 60 -9.58 8.11 -10.60
C GLY A 60 -8.88 8.56 -11.89
N ILE A 61 -9.11 7.83 -12.98
CA ILE A 61 -8.43 8.04 -14.26
C ILE A 61 -8.95 9.32 -14.92
N ASP A 62 -8.04 10.24 -15.22
CA ASP A 62 -8.26 11.44 -16.02
C ASP A 62 -7.36 11.42 -17.25
N CYS A 63 -7.91 11.74 -18.42
CA CYS A 63 -7.23 11.58 -19.70
C CYS A 63 -7.56 12.73 -20.65
N ASP A 64 -6.52 13.39 -21.16
CA ASP A 64 -6.64 14.46 -22.14
C ASP A 64 -5.67 14.28 -23.30
N TYR A 65 -6.03 14.84 -24.45
CA TYR A 65 -5.10 14.92 -25.58
C TYR A 65 -4.02 15.97 -25.30
N PRO A 66 -2.74 15.69 -25.64
CA PRO A 66 -1.71 16.71 -25.57
C PRO A 66 -2.01 17.87 -26.53
N PRO A 67 -1.51 19.09 -26.24
CA PRO A 67 -1.61 20.21 -27.15
C PRO A 67 -1.05 19.88 -28.55
N GLU A 68 -1.53 20.57 -29.58
CA GLU A 68 -1.06 20.37 -30.96
C GLU A 68 0.47 20.45 -31.07
N GLY A 69 1.04 19.52 -31.83
CA GLY A 69 2.49 19.40 -32.02
C GLY A 69 3.26 18.87 -30.81
N ARG A 70 2.59 18.49 -29.71
CA ARG A 70 3.21 17.81 -28.57
C ARG A 70 2.85 16.34 -28.50
N GLN A 71 3.83 15.54 -28.11
CA GLN A 71 3.61 14.14 -27.76
C GLN A 71 3.29 14.03 -26.27
N PRO A 72 2.53 12.99 -25.85
CA PRO A 72 2.38 12.65 -24.45
C PRO A 72 3.73 12.48 -23.75
N GLY A 73 3.77 12.79 -22.46
CA GLY A 73 4.94 12.54 -21.63
C GLY A 73 5.25 11.05 -21.51
N ARG A 74 6.44 10.74 -21.00
CA ARG A 74 6.79 9.36 -20.60
C ARG A 74 5.84 8.86 -19.52
N SER A 75 5.55 7.56 -19.53
CA SER A 75 4.87 6.93 -18.41
C SER A 75 5.71 7.03 -17.14
N THR A 76 5.07 7.36 -16.02
CA THR A 76 5.72 7.46 -14.71
C THR A 76 4.89 6.77 -13.64
N SER A 77 5.56 6.36 -12.57
CA SER A 77 4.93 6.04 -11.29
C SER A 77 5.72 6.72 -10.17
N ALA A 78 5.03 7.40 -9.27
CA ALA A 78 5.64 8.06 -8.12
C ALA A 78 4.69 7.99 -6.91
N PRO A 79 5.21 7.96 -5.67
CA PRO A 79 4.38 8.05 -4.47
C PRO A 79 3.52 9.32 -4.46
N LEU A 80 2.43 9.30 -3.68
CA LEU A 80 1.70 10.54 -3.36
C LEU A 80 2.63 11.54 -2.63
N PRO A 81 2.47 12.85 -2.86
CA PRO A 81 3.13 13.88 -2.07
C PRO A 81 2.72 13.83 -0.60
N ASP A 82 3.61 14.27 0.30
CA ASP A 82 3.34 14.43 1.74
C ASP A 82 2.39 15.61 2.05
#